data_AF-A0AAN1MR57-F1
#
_entry.id   AF-A0AAN1MR57-F1
#
_cell.length_a   1.000
_cell.length_b   1.000
_cell.length_c   1.000
_cell.angle_alpha   90.00
_cell.angle_beta   90.00
_cell.angle_gamma   90.00
#
_symmetry.space_group_name_H-M   'P 1'
#
loop_
_entity.id
_entity.type
_entity.pdbx_description
1 polymer ?
#
loop_
_entity_poly.entity_id
_entity_poly.type
_entity_poly.pdbx_seq_one_letter_code
_entity_poly.pdbx_strand_id
1 'polypeptide(L)' 'MDIIKIARESGFVVLMEGRIDQDQYTSVCGTEEALKSFAEAMQLASSTKAVRSIRFRPALHTPGPGRWASSCQRG' A
#
# COMPACT_ATOMS: atom_id res chain seq x y z
N MET A 1 5.65 6.46 -1.80
CA MET A 1 6.52 6.32 -0.63
C MET A 1 7.81 6.98 -1.03
N ASP A 2 8.19 8.05 -0.35
CA ASP A 2 9.43 8.78 -0.64
C ASP A 2 10.54 8.20 0.23
N ILE A 3 11.32 7.30 -0.35
CA ILE A 3 12.33 6.51 0.38
C ILE A 3 13.47 7.42 0.86
N ILE A 4 13.79 8.47 0.11
CA ILE A 4 14.86 9.41 0.46
C ILE A 4 14.45 10.28 1.64
N LYS A 5 13.19 10.71 1.67
CA LYS A 5 12.64 11.42 2.82
C LYS A 5 12.68 10.56 4.10
N ILE A 6 12.31 9.28 4.00
CA ILE A 6 12.37 8.36 5.14
C ILE A 6 13.81 8.14 5.60
N ALA A 7 14.77 8.00 4.68
CA ALA A 7 16.19 7.89 5.04
C ALA A 7 16.66 9.11 5.85
N ARG A 8 16.31 10.32 5.41
CA ARG A 8 16.66 11.56 6.12
C ARG A 8 16.02 11.65 7.50
N GLU A 9 14.73 11.31 7.61
CA GLU A 9 14.00 11.31 8.89
C GLU A 9 14.56 10.27 9.86
N SER A 10 15.04 9.14 9.36
CA SER A 10 15.72 8.10 10.15
C SER A 10 17.17 8.43 10.49
N GLY A 11 17.69 9.59 10.09
CA GLY A 11 19.03 10.05 10.45
C GLY A 11 20.14 9.63 9.48
N PHE A 12 19.81 9.15 8.29
CA PHE A 12 20.80 8.94 7.24
C PHE A 12 21.22 10.25 6.57
N VAL A 13 22.51 10.36 6.27
CA VAL A 13 23.09 11.40 5.44
C VAL A 13 23.09 10.93 3.99
N VAL A 14 22.52 11.73 3.10
CA VAL A 14 22.53 11.47 1.66
C VAL A 14 23.85 11.96 1.07
N LEU A 15 24.66 11.02 0.57
CA LEU A 15 26.02 11.26 0.10
C LEU A 15 26.10 11.62 -1.37
N MET A 16 25.36 10.89 -2.20
CA MET A 16 25.43 11.03 -3.65
C MET A 16 24.03 10.89 -4.23
N GLU A 17 23.67 11.82 -5.09
CA GLU A 17 22.50 11.72 -5.96
C GLU A 17 23.04 11.67 -7.40
N GLY A 18 23.29 10.46 -7.86
CA GLY A 18 23.76 10.20 -9.22
C GLY A 18 22.59 9.86 -10.13
N ARG A 19 22.67 10.24 -11.40
CA ARG A 19 21.79 9.70 -12.44
C ARG A 19 22.66 8.99 -13.45
N ILE A 20 22.40 7.71 -13.67
CA ILE A 20 23.01 6.96 -14.76
C ILE A 20 21.84 6.61 -15.67
N ASP A 21 21.86 7.16 -16.88
CA ASP A 21 20.75 7.11 -17.83
C ASP A 21 19.43 7.63 -17.22
N GLN A 22 18.40 6.79 -17.20
CA GLN A 22 17.08 7.09 -16.65
C GLN A 22 16.95 6.73 -15.17
N ASP A 23 17.96 6.04 -14.62
CA ASP A 23 17.94 5.55 -13.24
C ASP A 23 18.62 6.55 -12.30
N GLN A 24 17.90 6.88 -11.23
CA GLN A 24 18.39 7.76 -10.18
C GLN A 24 18.92 6.92 -9.01
N TYR A 25 20.22 7.07 -8.75
CA TYR A 25 20.94 6.39 -7.69
C TYR A 25 21.15 7.34 -6.52
N THR A 26 20.73 6.92 -5.34
CA THR A 26 21.00 7.67 -4.11
C THR A 26 21.79 6.81 -3.14
N SER A 27 22.99 7.27 -2.78
CA SER A 27 23.80 6.65 -1.73
C SER A 27 23.55 7.36 -0.40
N VAL A 28 23.38 6.58 0.66
CA VAL A 28 23.17 7.09 2.02
C VAL A 28 24.14 6.42 2.99
N CYS A 29 24.58 7.13 4.01
CA CYS A 29 25.33 6.57 5.14
C CYS A 29 24.73 7.01 6.47
N GLY A 30 24.90 6.19 7.49
CA GLY A 30 24.32 6.41 8.80
C GLY A 30 24.83 5.38 9.80
N THR A 31 24.44 5.55 11.05
CA THR A 31 24.73 4.60 12.12
C THR A 31 23.81 3.38 12.04
N GLU A 32 24.13 2.32 12.78
CA GLU A 32 23.26 1.14 12.88
C GLU A 32 21.86 1.49 13.43
N GLU A 33 21.78 2.45 14.35
CA GLU A 33 20.51 2.94 14.90
C GLU A 33 19.63 3.60 13.83
N ALA A 34 20.23 4.38 12.93
CA ALA A 34 19.53 4.95 11.79
C ALA A 34 18.97 3.86 10.86
N LEU A 35 19.73 2.77 10.64
CA LEU A 35 19.27 1.63 9.83
C LEU A 35 18.06 0.92 10.46
N LYS A 36 18.06 0.75 11.79
CA LYS A 36 16.92 0.18 12.52
C LYS A 36 15.68 1.06 12.39
N SER A 37 15.82 2.37 12.64
CA SER A 37 14.71 3.34 12.51
C SER A 37 14.14 3.37 11.09
N PHE A 38 15.01 3.28 10.08
CA PHE A 38 14.60 3.24 8.67
C PHE A 38 13.80 1.99 8.33
N ALA A 39 14.24 0.81 8.81
CA ALA A 39 13.53 -0.44 8.58
C ALA A 39 12.13 -0.43 9.20
N GLU A 40 11.96 0.15 10.40
CA GLU A 40 10.65 0.33 11.05
C GLU A 40 9.75 1.28 10.27
N ALA A 41 10.29 2.43 9.85
CA ALA A 41 9.55 3.41 9.05
C ALA A 41 9.11 2.84 7.69
N MET A 42 9.94 2.01 7.05
CA MET A 42 9.57 1.29 5.82
C MET A 42 8.41 0.31 6.04
N GLN A 43 8.41 -0.44 7.15
CA GLN A 43 7.33 -1.37 7.47
C GLN A 43 6.01 -0.62 7.68
N LEU A 44 6.01 0.48 8.44
CA LEU A 44 4.83 1.32 8.64
C LEU A 44 4.31 1.93 7.33
N ALA A 45 5.21 2.45 6.49
CA ALA A 45 4.86 3.01 5.18
C ALA A 45 4.28 1.96 4.21
N SER A 46 4.69 0.70 4.32
CA SER A 46 4.15 -0.40 3.50
C SER A 46 2.75 -0.84 3.96
N SER A 47 2.51 -0.86 5.27
CA SER A 47 1.24 -1.31 5.87
C SER A 47 0.06 -0.35 5.59
N THR A 48 0.33 0.95 5.56
CA THR A 48 -0.71 1.98 5.35
C THR A 48 -1.38 1.96 3.96
N LYS A 49 -0.84 1.23 2.98
CA LYS A 49 -1.48 1.06 1.66
C LYS A 49 -2.63 0.05 1.64
N ALA A 50 -2.77 -0.82 2.64
CA ALA A 50 -3.79 -1.87 2.64
C ALA A 50 -5.20 -1.37 3.08
N VAL A 51 -5.30 -0.24 3.79
CA VAL A 51 -6.54 0.22 4.45
C VAL A 51 -7.37 1.15 3.55
N ARG A 52 -7.45 0.88 2.25
CA ARG A 52 -8.37 1.61 1.33
C ARG A 52 -9.29 0.70 0.52
N SER A 53 -9.21 -0.62 0.72
CA SER A 53 -10.11 -1.59 0.07
C SER A 53 -11.13 -2.19 1.04
N ILE A 54 -11.68 -1.40 1.96
CA ILE A 54 -12.97 -1.76 2.57
C ILE A 54 -14.02 -0.91 1.85
N ARG A 55 -14.38 -1.37 0.64
CA ARG A 55 -15.68 -1.02 0.07
C ARG A 55 -16.71 -1.64 1.00
N PHE A 56 -17.13 -0.90 2.01
CA PHE A 56 -18.33 -1.21 2.79
C PHE A 56 -19.46 -1.45 1.79
N ARG A 57 -19.83 -2.71 1.60
CA ARG A 57 -21.08 -3.10 0.97
C ARG A 57 -22.01 -3.49 2.12
N PRO A 58 -22.87 -2.58 2.61
CA PRO A 58 -23.92 -3.00 3.52
C PRO A 58 -24.81 -3.94 2.72
N ALA A 59 -24.79 -5.23 3.06
CA ALA A 59 -25.77 -6.18 2.59
C ALA A 59 -27.12 -5.76 3.18
N LEU A 60 -27.92 -5.03 2.42
CA LEU A 60 -29.31 -4.79 2.79
C LEU A 60 -30.15 -5.98 2.35
N HIS A 61 -30.46 -6.80 3.34
CA HIS A 61 -31.46 -7.84 3.37
C HIS A 61 -32.84 -7.27 2.98
N THR A 62 -33.43 -7.76 1.89
CA THR A 62 -34.89 -7.78 1.74
C THR A 62 -35.32 -9.17 1.27
N PRO A 63 -36.03 -9.96 2.09
CA PRO A 63 -36.72 -11.15 1.63
C PRO A 63 -38.08 -10.68 1.07
N GLY A 64 -38.14 -10.44 -0.24
CA GLY A 64 -39.41 -10.21 -0.95
C GLY A 64 -39.95 -11.52 -1.51
N PRO A 65 -41.23 -11.89 -1.30
CA PRO A 65 -41.81 -13.11 -1.86
C PRO A 65 -42.17 -12.86 -3.33
N GLY A 66 -41.15 -12.91 -4.19
CA GLY A 66 -41.28 -12.68 -5.63
C GLY A 66 -41.32 -13.98 -6.42
N ARG A 67 -42.45 -14.70 -6.31
CA ARG A 67 -43.10 -15.50 -7.36
C ARG A 67 -42.20 -15.91 -8.55
N TRP A 68 -41.48 -17.02 -8.45
CA TRP A 68 -40.92 -17.68 -9.63
C TRP A 68 -42.06 -18.36 -10.39
N ALA A 69 -42.37 -17.82 -11.56
CA ALA A 69 -43.34 -18.39 -12.48
C ALA A 69 -42.77 -19.67 -13.07
N SER A 70 -43.32 -20.80 -12.64
CA SER A 70 -43.26 -22.06 -13.36
C SER A 70 -43.97 -21.89 -14.70
N SER A 71 -43.24 -22.03 -15.79
CA SER A 71 -43.83 -22.43 -17.06
C SER A 71 -43.08 -23.65 -17.58
N CYS A 72 -43.79 -24.77 -17.54
CA CYS A 72 -43.44 -26.01 -18.19
C CYS A 72 -43.39 -25.74 -19.71
N GLN A 73 -42.24 -25.91 -20.34
CA GLN A 73 -42.19 -26.08 -21.78
C GLN A 73 -42.57 -27.52 -22.12
N ARG A 74 -43.69 -27.65 -22.82
CA ARG A 74 -44.11 -28.84 -23.57
C ARG A 74 -43.90 -28.49 -25.04
N GLY A 75 -43.13 -29.29 -25.76
CA GLY A 75 -42.83 -29.12 -27.18
C GLY A 75 -41.74 -30.08 -27.59
#